data_AF-A0A7S0YAV2-F1
#
_entry.id   AF-A0A7S0YAV2-F1
#
_cell.length_a   1.000
_cell.length_b   1.000
_cell.length_c   1.000
_cell.angle_alpha   90.00
_cell.angle_beta   90.00
_cell.angle_gamma   90.00
#
_symmetry.space_group_name_H-M   'P 1'
#
loop_
_entity.id
_entity.type
_entity.pdbx_description
1 polymer ?
#
loop_
_entity_poly.entity_id
_entity_poly.type
_entity_poly.pdbx_seq_one_letter_code
_entity_poly.pdbx_strand_id
1 'polypeptide(L)'
;RGRKGEGRRGVPSSRGRNRPNRQQLLAKAARSRTGLVLTTYEHLRRFKADFLSIHWGLAILDEGHKIRNPDSEITFIAKLLRTTRRYILTGSPVQNRLSELWSVFDFIFPGRLGTLPVFQSQCALPIQLGGYVGASAAAVAAAYRC
;
A
#
# COMPACT_ATOMS: atom_id res chain seq x y z
N ARG A 1 52.91 -26.08 49.15
CA ARG A 1 51.44 -26.27 49.32
C ARG A 1 50.74 -25.05 48.73
N GLY A 2 50.13 -25.22 47.55
CA GLY A 2 49.66 -24.11 46.70
C GLY A 2 48.39 -23.40 47.18
N ARG A 3 48.28 -22.12 46.82
CA ARG A 3 47.04 -21.35 46.88
C ARG A 3 46.54 -21.08 45.46
N LYS A 4 45.21 -21.22 45.34
CA LYS A 4 44.41 -21.44 44.15
C LYS A 4 44.38 -20.22 43.22
N GLY A 5 44.50 -20.47 41.92
CA GLY A 5 44.23 -19.50 40.86
C GLY A 5 42.73 -19.17 40.81
N GLU A 6 42.43 -17.87 40.78
CA GLU A 6 41.11 -17.32 40.61
C GLU A 6 40.65 -17.51 39.16
N GLY A 7 39.66 -18.39 38.97
CA GLY A 7 39.06 -18.67 37.68
C GLY A 7 38.35 -17.44 37.13
N ARG A 8 38.85 -16.90 36.02
CA ARG A 8 38.13 -15.98 35.16
C ARG A 8 36.84 -16.68 34.70
N ARG A 9 35.69 -16.27 35.27
CA ARG A 9 34.38 -16.67 34.76
C ARG A 9 34.23 -16.07 33.36
N GLY A 10 34.40 -16.92 32.34
CA GLY A 10 34.07 -16.55 30.97
C GLY A 10 32.62 -16.11 30.90
N VAL A 11 32.38 -14.91 30.38
CA VAL A 11 31.05 -14.43 30.01
C VAL A 11 30.49 -15.43 29.00
N PRO A 12 29.27 -15.96 29.19
CA PRO A 12 28.69 -16.87 28.21
C PRO A 12 28.52 -16.12 26.90
N SER A 13 29.24 -16.58 25.87
CA SER A 13 29.06 -16.18 24.48
C SER A 13 27.57 -16.26 24.14
N SER A 14 26.99 -15.12 23.77
CA SER A 14 25.60 -14.99 23.36
C SER A 14 25.38 -15.87 22.14
N ARG A 15 24.74 -17.03 22.36
CA ARG A 15 24.29 -17.96 21.32
C ARG A 15 23.67 -17.16 20.18
N GLY A 16 24.22 -17.33 18.97
CA GLY A 16 23.73 -16.71 17.75
C GLY A 16 22.21 -16.88 17.66
N ARG A 17 21.47 -15.80 17.88
CA ARG A 17 20.02 -15.78 17.84
C ARG A 17 19.64 -16.00 16.38
N ASN A 18 19.26 -17.22 16.01
CA ASN A 18 18.84 -17.55 14.66
C ASN A 18 17.67 -16.62 14.29
N ARG A 19 17.93 -15.59 13.48
CA ARG A 19 16.91 -14.60 13.13
C ARG A 19 15.90 -15.32 12.25
N PRO A 20 14.61 -15.39 12.64
CA PRO A 20 13.61 -16.05 11.83
C PRO A 20 13.56 -15.38 10.45
N ASN A 21 13.51 -16.21 9.40
CA ASN A 21 13.39 -15.70 8.04
C ASN A 21 12.05 -14.94 7.91
N ARG A 22 11.99 -13.91 7.06
CA ARG A 22 10.81 -13.07 6.80
C ARG A 22 9.54 -13.89 6.56
N GLN A 23 9.62 -14.95 5.77
CA GLN A 23 8.47 -15.83 5.50
C GLN A 23 7.91 -16.46 6.78
N GLN A 24 8.78 -16.86 7.71
CA GLN A 24 8.36 -17.41 9.01
C GLN A 24 7.70 -16.32 9.87
N LEU A 25 8.22 -15.09 9.85
CA LEU A 25 7.63 -13.95 10.55
C LEU A 25 6.24 -13.60 10.00
N LEU A 26 6.10 -13.53 8.67
CA LEU A 26 4.83 -13.27 8.01
C LEU A 26 3.81 -14.39 8.29
N ALA A 27 4.21 -15.66 8.19
CA ALA A 27 3.35 -16.80 8.50
C ALA A 27 2.96 -16.86 9.99
N LYS A 28 3.83 -16.40 10.90
CA LYS A 28 3.52 -16.27 12.32
C LYS A 28 2.51 -15.15 12.55
N ALA A 29 2.69 -13.99 11.91
CA ALA A 29 1.75 -12.88 12.01
C ALA A 29 0.38 -13.26 11.44
N ALA A 30 0.33 -13.88 10.26
CA ALA A 30 -0.92 -14.27 9.60
C ALA A 30 -1.76 -15.29 10.40
N ARG A 31 -1.11 -16.17 11.18
CA ARG A 31 -1.80 -17.14 12.05
C ARG A 31 -2.20 -16.58 13.41
N SER A 32 -1.67 -15.42 13.80
CA SER A 32 -1.98 -14.80 15.08
C SER A 32 -3.28 -14.01 15.00
N ARG A 33 -4.15 -14.17 16.00
CA ARG A 33 -5.40 -13.40 16.13
C ARG A 33 -5.16 -11.89 16.24
N THR A 34 -3.96 -11.49 16.68
CA THR A 34 -3.53 -10.09 16.87
C THR A 34 -2.23 -9.80 16.11
N GLY A 35 -1.97 -10.52 15.02
CA GLY A 35 -0.78 -10.31 14.21
C GLY A 35 -0.79 -8.97 13.49
N LEU A 36 0.31 -8.23 13.59
CA LEU A 36 0.55 -6.99 12.86
C LEU A 36 1.86 -7.11 12.08
N VAL A 37 1.86 -6.62 10.85
CA VAL A 37 3.06 -6.49 10.03
C VAL A 37 3.21 -5.02 9.64
N LEU A 38 4.27 -4.40 10.13
CA LEU A 38 4.70 -3.08 9.69
C LEU A 38 5.82 -3.27 8.66
N THR A 39 5.67 -2.63 7.50
CA THR A 39 6.61 -2.75 6.39
C THR A 39 6.67 -1.45 5.60
N THR A 40 7.64 -1.33 4.70
CA THR A 40 7.77 -0.21 3.78
C THR A 40 7.22 -0.58 2.41
N TYR A 41 6.87 0.42 1.60
CA TYR A 41 6.52 0.22 0.19
C TYR A 41 7.63 -0.50 -0.60
N GLU A 42 8.90 -0.22 -0.29
CA GLU A 42 10.02 -0.90 -0.94
C GLU A 42 10.04 -2.40 -0.64
N HIS A 43 9.82 -2.77 0.62
CA HIS A 43 9.71 -4.18 1.00
C HIS A 43 8.51 -4.87 0.37
N LEU A 44 7.36 -4.19 0.32
CA LEU A 44 6.19 -4.70 -0.37
C LEU A 44 6.50 -4.96 -1.86
N ARG A 45 7.18 -4.03 -2.54
CA ARG A 45 7.59 -4.18 -3.94
C ARG A 45 8.55 -5.36 -4.12
N ARG A 46 9.63 -5.37 -3.33
CA ARG A 46 10.74 -6.33 -3.45
C ARG A 46 10.30 -7.76 -3.13
N PHE A 47 9.40 -7.92 -2.16
CA PHE A 47 8.97 -9.23 -1.66
C PHE A 47 7.48 -9.49 -1.90
N LYS A 48 6.94 -8.93 -2.99
CA LYS A 48 5.52 -9.00 -3.34
C LYS A 48 4.92 -10.39 -3.26
N ALA A 49 5.64 -11.43 -3.70
CA ALA A 49 5.17 -12.82 -3.64
C ALA A 49 4.81 -13.26 -2.21
N ASP A 50 5.64 -12.90 -1.22
CA ASP A 50 5.41 -13.26 0.18
C ASP A 50 4.12 -12.58 0.70
N PHE A 51 3.93 -11.28 0.40
CA PHE A 51 2.78 -10.50 0.87
C PHE A 51 1.47 -10.85 0.14
N LEU A 52 1.52 -11.11 -1.17
CA LEU A 52 0.37 -11.43 -2.00
C LEU A 52 -0.17 -12.85 -1.76
N SER A 53 0.65 -13.74 -1.18
CA SER A 53 0.23 -15.09 -0.79
C SER A 53 -0.71 -15.13 0.43
N ILE A 54 -0.78 -14.04 1.20
CA ILE A 54 -1.53 -13.96 2.45
C ILE A 54 -2.85 -13.22 2.22
N HIS A 55 -3.94 -13.71 2.80
CA HIS A 55 -5.20 -12.97 2.89
C HIS A 55 -5.21 -12.14 4.18
N TRP A 56 -5.11 -10.83 4.03
CA TRP A 56 -5.04 -9.88 5.14
C TRP A 56 -6.46 -9.51 5.61
N GLY A 57 -6.66 -9.35 6.92
CA GLY A 57 -7.93 -8.83 7.43
C GLY A 57 -8.11 -7.32 7.19
N LEU A 58 -6.99 -6.61 7.06
CA LEU A 58 -6.91 -5.17 6.88
C LEU A 58 -5.57 -4.78 6.23
N ALA A 59 -5.60 -3.85 5.27
CA ALA A 59 -4.42 -3.17 4.75
C ALA A 59 -4.55 -1.66 4.96
N ILE A 60 -3.53 -1.04 5.54
CA ILE A 60 -3.43 0.41 5.72
C ILE A 60 -2.21 0.89 4.96
N LEU A 61 -2.42 1.83 4.03
CA LEU A 61 -1.35 2.51 3.33
C LEU A 61 -1.16 3.90 3.92
N ASP A 62 -0.03 4.07 4.60
CA ASP A 62 0.41 5.40 5.01
C ASP A 62 1.00 6.16 3.81
N GLU A 63 0.94 7.48 3.84
CA GLU A 63 1.37 8.34 2.73
C GLU A 63 0.77 7.95 1.37
N GLY A 64 -0.57 7.93 1.28
CA GLY A 64 -1.33 7.50 0.10
C GLY A 64 -0.91 8.13 -1.24
N HIS A 65 -0.30 9.32 -1.20
CA HIS A 65 0.30 9.95 -2.38
C HIS A 65 1.35 9.07 -3.08
N LYS A 66 1.93 8.07 -2.40
CA LYS A 66 2.86 7.09 -2.99
C LYS A 66 2.21 6.18 -4.04
N ILE A 67 0.89 6.01 -4.01
CA ILE A 67 0.17 5.15 -4.97
C ILE A 67 -0.73 5.94 -5.95
N ARG A 68 -0.48 7.24 -6.09
CA ARG A 68 -1.27 8.11 -6.97
C ARG A 68 -1.06 7.84 -8.45
N ASN A 69 0.11 7.34 -8.85
CA ASN A 69 0.38 7.01 -10.24
C ASN A 69 -0.15 5.60 -10.56
N PRO A 70 -1.25 5.45 -11.33
CA PRO A 70 -1.83 4.15 -11.63
C PRO A 70 -0.87 3.21 -12.39
N ASP A 71 0.09 3.76 -13.12
CA ASP A 71 1.05 2.99 -13.93
C ASP A 71 2.28 2.52 -13.13
N SER A 72 2.40 2.95 -11.87
CA SER A 72 3.55 2.57 -11.04
C SER A 72 3.43 1.15 -10.51
N GLU A 73 4.55 0.41 -10.52
CA GLU A 73 4.60 -0.98 -10.02
C GLU A 73 4.11 -1.08 -8.57
N ILE A 74 4.46 -0.10 -7.73
CA ILE A 74 4.05 -0.10 -6.33
C ILE A 74 2.54 0.04 -6.16
N THR A 75 1.88 0.84 -7.00
CA THR A 75 0.42 1.00 -7.00
C THR A 75 -0.25 -0.30 -7.40
N PHE A 76 0.24 -0.92 -8.47
CA PHE A 76 -0.26 -2.21 -8.94
C PHE A 76 -0.15 -3.28 -7.82
N ILE A 77 1.02 -3.42 -7.20
CA ILE A 77 1.24 -4.39 -6.13
C ILE A 77 0.37 -4.10 -4.91
N ALA A 78 0.26 -2.83 -4.50
CA ALA A 78 -0.58 -2.43 -3.39
C ALA A 78 -2.05 -2.80 -3.63
N LYS A 79 -2.57 -2.56 -4.84
CA LYS A 79 -3.95 -2.92 -5.22
C LYS A 79 -4.19 -4.43 -5.27
N LEU A 80 -3.16 -5.23 -5.57
CA LEU A 80 -3.22 -6.69 -5.55
C LEU A 80 -3.26 -7.32 -4.15
N LEU A 81 -2.99 -6.56 -3.08
CA LEU A 81 -3.08 -7.07 -1.73
C LEU A 81 -4.47 -7.67 -1.47
N ARG A 82 -4.51 -8.97 -1.18
CA ARG A 82 -5.74 -9.69 -0.86
C ARG A 82 -6.18 -9.27 0.54
N THR A 83 -7.20 -8.43 0.65
CA THR A 83 -7.69 -7.94 1.94
C THR A 83 -9.18 -7.65 1.93
N THR A 84 -9.83 -7.81 3.08
CA THR A 84 -11.24 -7.46 3.28
C THR A 84 -11.46 -5.96 3.46
N ARG A 85 -10.50 -5.27 4.10
CA ARG A 85 -10.62 -3.84 4.46
C ARG A 85 -9.39 -3.09 3.99
N ARG A 86 -9.59 -1.86 3.52
CA ARG A 86 -8.55 -1.02 2.92
C ARG A 86 -8.69 0.41 3.42
N TYR A 87 -7.61 0.95 3.99
CA TYR A 87 -7.53 2.35 4.38
C TYR A 87 -6.29 3.01 3.78
N ILE A 88 -6.40 4.30 3.51
CA ILE A 88 -5.30 5.16 3.12
C ILE A 88 -5.24 6.32 4.10
N LEU A 89 -4.04 6.64 4.55
CA LEU A 89 -3.74 7.86 5.30
C LEU A 89 -2.89 8.75 4.39
N THR A 90 -3.24 10.03 4.29
CA THR A 90 -2.40 10.98 3.57
C THR A 90 -2.63 12.40 4.07
N GLY A 91 -1.53 13.13 4.29
CA GLY A 91 -1.57 14.56 4.61
C GLY A 91 -1.61 15.46 3.38
N SER A 92 -1.44 14.90 2.17
CA SER A 92 -1.46 15.66 0.92
C SER A 92 -2.79 15.43 0.21
N PRO A 93 -3.58 16.49 -0.09
CA PRO A 93 -4.75 16.32 -0.94
C PRO A 93 -4.31 15.77 -2.30
N VAL A 94 -5.15 14.91 -2.90
CA VAL A 94 -4.88 14.37 -4.23
C VAL A 94 -4.70 15.53 -5.21
N GLN A 95 -3.55 15.58 -5.89
CA GLN A 95 -3.15 16.73 -6.70
C GLN A 95 -3.62 16.60 -8.15
N ASN A 96 -4.37 17.61 -8.62
CA ASN A 96 -4.48 18.13 -9.99
C ASN A 96 -4.88 17.20 -11.15
N ARG A 97 -4.92 15.87 -10.98
CA ARG A 97 -5.32 14.93 -12.02
C ARG A 97 -6.33 13.93 -11.48
N LEU A 98 -7.47 13.82 -12.16
CA LEU A 98 -8.52 12.88 -11.80
C LEU A 98 -8.06 11.42 -11.91
N SER A 99 -7.06 11.12 -12.73
CA SER A 99 -6.42 9.80 -12.77
C SER A 99 -5.69 9.45 -11.46
N GLU A 100 -5.11 10.44 -10.77
CA GLU A 100 -4.49 10.24 -9.46
C GLU A 100 -5.53 9.94 -8.39
N LEU A 101 -6.66 10.67 -8.45
CA LEU A 101 -7.81 10.44 -7.57
C LEU A 101 -8.38 9.05 -7.78
N TRP A 102 -8.61 8.67 -9.03
CA TRP A 102 -9.04 7.33 -9.40
C TRP A 102 -8.09 6.27 -8.84
N SER A 103 -6.78 6.47 -8.96
CA SER A 103 -5.79 5.48 -8.50
C SER A 103 -5.92 5.19 -7.00
N VAL A 104 -6.03 6.24 -6.19
CA VAL A 104 -6.20 6.17 -4.74
C VAL A 104 -7.56 5.56 -4.38
N PHE A 105 -8.64 5.98 -5.03
CA PHE A 105 -9.99 5.46 -4.80
C PHE A 105 -10.11 3.98 -5.17
N ASP A 106 -9.50 3.55 -6.27
CA ASP A 106 -9.52 2.16 -6.70
C ASP A 106 -8.73 1.24 -5.76
N PHE A 107 -7.78 1.76 -4.98
CA PHE A 107 -7.27 0.99 -3.85
C PHE A 107 -8.32 0.84 -2.76
N ILE A 108 -8.96 1.93 -2.31
CA ILE A 108 -9.91 1.92 -1.18
C ILE A 108 -11.15 1.09 -1.50
N PHE A 109 -11.75 1.30 -2.68
CA PHE A 109 -12.96 0.64 -3.14
C PHE A 109 -12.76 0.12 -4.58
N PRO A 110 -12.08 -1.03 -4.74
CA PRO A 110 -11.73 -1.59 -6.04
C PRO A 110 -12.94 -1.75 -6.96
N GLY A 111 -12.81 -1.30 -8.20
CA GLY A 111 -13.84 -1.45 -9.23
C GLY A 111 -15.05 -0.51 -9.12
N ARG A 112 -15.15 0.32 -8.08
CA ARG A 112 -16.31 1.22 -7.91
C ARG A 112 -16.42 2.30 -8.98
N LEU A 113 -15.28 2.76 -9.50
CA LEU A 113 -15.20 3.76 -10.58
C LEU A 113 -14.96 3.12 -11.96
N GLY A 114 -15.08 1.79 -12.07
CA GLY A 114 -14.71 1.05 -13.28
C GLY A 114 -13.20 1.04 -13.54
N THR A 115 -12.82 0.60 -14.74
CA THR A 115 -11.42 0.60 -15.17
C THR A 115 -10.94 2.02 -15.46
N LEU A 116 -9.63 2.27 -15.39
CA LEU A 116 -9.06 3.60 -15.67
C LEU A 116 -9.48 4.17 -17.04
N PRO A 117 -9.46 3.41 -18.15
CA PRO A 117 -9.91 3.94 -19.45
C PRO A 117 -11.39 4.33 -19.46
N VAL A 118 -12.24 3.55 -18.78
CA VAL A 118 -13.67 3.86 -18.65
C VAL A 118 -13.85 5.14 -17.84
N PHE A 119 -13.21 5.24 -16.67
CA PHE A 119 -13.24 6.46 -15.86
C PHE A 119 -12.71 7.68 -16.61
N GLN A 120 -11.64 7.53 -17.40
CA GLN A 120 -11.06 8.61 -18.19
C GLN A 120 -12.06 9.14 -19.23
N SER A 121 -12.68 8.23 -19.98
CA SER A 121 -13.64 8.60 -21.03
C SER A 121 -14.97 9.13 -20.48
N GLN A 122 -15.48 8.56 -19.38
CA GLN A 122 -16.81 8.87 -18.86
C GLN A 122 -16.83 9.98 -17.82
N CYS A 123 -15.72 10.21 -17.10
CA CYS A 123 -15.65 11.20 -16.03
C CYS A 123 -14.52 12.21 -16.24
N ALA A 124 -13.28 11.74 -16.37
CA ALA A 124 -12.14 12.64 -16.32
C ALA A 124 -12.10 13.64 -17.49
N LEU A 125 -12.29 13.16 -18.72
CA LEU A 125 -12.29 13.99 -19.92
C LEU A 125 -13.48 14.96 -19.95
N PRO A 126 -14.75 14.55 -19.68
CA PRO A 126 -15.86 15.50 -19.54
C PRO A 126 -15.62 16.59 -18.51
N ILE A 127 -15.10 16.25 -17.32
CA ILE A 127 -14.78 17.24 -16.27
C ILE A 127 -13.71 18.22 -16.75
N GLN A 128 -12.65 17.71 -17.38
CA GLN A 128 -11.59 18.56 -17.91
C GLN A 128 -12.11 19.52 -18.99
N LEU A 129 -12.91 19.03 -19.95
CA LEU A 129 -13.48 19.84 -21.02
C LEU A 129 -14.47 20.89 -20.50
N GLY A 130 -15.33 20.53 -19.55
CA GLY A 130 -16.27 21.46 -18.92
C GLY A 130 -15.62 22.48 -17.99
N GLY A 131 -14.40 22.22 -17.52
CA GLY A 131 -13.64 23.12 -16.65
C GLY A 131 -12.85 24.22 -17.37
N TYR A 132 -12.75 24.19 -18.71
CA TYR A 132 -12.05 25.24 -19.46
C TYR A 132 -12.82 26.56 -19.48
N VAL A 133 -12.08 27.67 -19.44
CA VAL A 133 -12.66 29.00 -19.70
C VAL A 133 -13.20 29.02 -21.13
N GLY A 134 -14.50 29.31 -21.27
CA GLY A 134 -15.19 29.29 -22.56
C GLY A 134 -15.76 27.93 -22.99
N ALA A 135 -15.81 26.94 -22.09
CA ALA A 135 -16.49 25.68 -22.35
C ALA A 135 -17.96 25.90 -22.75
N SER A 136 -18.45 25.10 -23.72
CA SER A 136 -19.85 25.17 -24.13
C SER A 136 -20.78 24.71 -22.99
N ALA A 137 -22.02 25.20 -22.98
CA ALA A 137 -23.02 24.77 -21.99
C ALA A 137 -23.21 23.24 -21.98
N ALA A 138 -23.10 22.58 -23.13
CA ALA A 138 -23.16 21.13 -23.25
C ALA A 138 -21.97 20.43 -22.56
N ALA A 139 -20.75 20.97 -22.71
CA ALA A 139 -19.55 20.45 -22.05
C ALA A 139 -19.62 20.63 -20.52
N VAL A 140 -20.08 21.79 -20.06
CA VAL A 140 -20.31 22.05 -18.63
C VAL A 140 -21.35 21.09 -18.06
N ALA A 141 -22.48 20.92 -18.75
CA ALA A 141 -23.52 19.97 -18.32
C ALA A 141 -23.03 18.51 -18.30
N ALA A 142 -22.16 18.12 -19.24
CA ALA A 142 -21.54 16.79 -19.23
C ALA A 142 -20.61 16.59 -18.02
N ALA A 143 -19.82 17.61 -17.66
CA ALA A 143 -18.96 17.57 -16.47
C ALA A 143 -19.74 17.35 -15.18
N TYR A 144 -20.91 17.98 -15.01
CA TYR A 144 -21.74 17.83 -13.81
C TYR A 144 -22.52 16.50 -13.72
N ARG A 145 -22.61 15.73 -14.81
CA ARG A 145 -23.26 14.41 -14.81
C ARG A 145 -22.34 13.28 -14.34
N CYS A 146 -21.05 13.56 -14.21
CA CYS A 146 -20.02 12.63 -13.74
C CYS A 146 -20.03 12.58 -12.21
#